data_AF-A0A7K0ESK0-F1
#
_entry.id   AF-A0A7K0ESK0-F1
#
_cell.length_a   1.000
_cell.length_b   1.000
_cell.length_c   1.000
_cell.angle_alpha   90.00
_cell.angle_beta   90.00
_cell.angle_gamma   90.00
#
_symmetry.space_group_name_H-M   'P 1'
#
loop_
_entity.id
_entity.type
_entity.pdbx_description
1 polymer ?
#
loop_
_entity_poly.entity_id
_entity_poly.type
_entity_poly.pdbx_seq_one_letter_code
_entity_poly.pdbx_strand_id
1 'polypeptide(L)'
;MRNNLFYYLLLLVLTVVDAWLLAHPNLIGQISIFWYDHDYLETLPKAMATVAVTVLVAVGISLIIRRALSGSLAVLLAVVLFVLCLYAVFQTYVRFSTGANQFMGSGFKTGAVLLPVILALIFGKTVLDVLMTKKPKKRR
;
A
#
# COMPACT_ATOMS: atom_id res chain seq x y z
N MET A 1 -14.64 -18.00 -5.29
CA MET A 1 -13.40 -17.21 -5.46
C MET A 1 -12.79 -17.60 -6.80
N ARG A 2 -12.87 -16.75 -7.83
CA ARG A 2 -12.11 -17.00 -9.07
C ARG A 2 -10.63 -16.89 -8.70
N ASN A 3 -9.82 -17.92 -8.98
CA ASN A 3 -8.42 -17.99 -8.56
C ASN A 3 -7.62 -16.81 -9.12
N ASN A 4 -7.62 -15.69 -8.41
CA ASN A 4 -6.82 -14.51 -8.71
C ASN A 4 -5.40 -14.71 -8.16
N LEU A 5 -4.84 -15.89 -8.39
CA LEU A 5 -3.53 -16.31 -7.88
C LEU A 5 -2.45 -15.31 -8.33
N PHE A 6 -2.54 -14.88 -9.59
CA PHE A 6 -1.70 -13.82 -10.16
C PHE A 6 -1.73 -12.51 -9.36
N TYR A 7 -2.91 -12.08 -8.88
CA TYR A 7 -3.01 -10.84 -8.11
C TYR A 7 -2.31 -10.94 -6.74
N TYR A 8 -2.49 -12.07 -6.04
CA TYR A 8 -1.83 -12.27 -4.75
C TYR A 8 -0.34 -12.50 -4.90
N LEU A 9 0.09 -13.15 -5.98
CA LEU A 9 1.49 -13.35 -6.32
C LEU A 9 2.14 -12.01 -6.69
N LEU A 10 1.46 -11.17 -7.48
CA LEU A 10 1.88 -9.81 -7.80
C LEU A 10 1.96 -8.94 -6.54
N LEU A 11 0.98 -9.00 -5.64
CA LEU A 11 1.05 -8.33 -4.34
C LEU A 11 2.25 -8.81 -3.53
N LEU A 12 2.48 -10.13 -3.45
CA LEU A 12 3.59 -10.70 -2.71
C LEU A 12 4.94 -10.21 -3.27
N VAL A 13 5.10 -10.25 -4.60
CA VAL A 13 6.31 -9.73 -5.26
C VAL A 13 6.47 -8.24 -5.00
N LEU A 14 5.41 -7.44 -5.17
CA LEU A 14 5.44 -6.00 -4.89
C LEU A 14 5.81 -5.72 -3.43
N THR A 15 5.25 -6.44 -2.47
CA THR A 15 5.55 -6.27 -1.05
C THR A 15 6.98 -6.66 -0.73
N VAL A 16 7.52 -7.74 -1.31
CA VAL A 16 8.91 -8.15 -1.14
C VAL A 16 9.87 -7.14 -1.77
N VAL A 17 9.57 -6.66 -2.98
CA VAL A 17 10.36 -5.62 -3.66
C VAL A 17 10.32 -4.32 -2.89
N ASP A 18 9.16 -3.92 -2.35
CA ASP A 18 9.00 -2.73 -1.53
C ASP A 18 9.88 -2.77 -0.28
N ALA A 19 9.76 -3.87 0.46
CA ALA A 19 10.59 -4.22 1.59
C ALA A 19 12.08 -4.15 1.26
N TRP A 20 12.50 -4.72 0.13
CA TRP A 20 13.89 -4.75 -0.31
C TRP A 20 14.42 -3.36 -0.73
N LEU A 21 13.56 -2.52 -1.31
CA LEU A 21 13.91 -1.15 -1.68
C LEU A 21 14.06 -0.23 -0.46
N LEU A 22 13.21 -0.40 0.56
CA LEU A 22 13.30 0.31 1.84
C LEU A 22 14.52 -0.16 2.67
N ALA A 23 14.88 -1.42 2.52
CA ALA A 23 15.98 -2.13 3.18
C ALA A 23 17.39 -1.71 2.73
N HIS A 24 17.54 -1.14 1.54
CA HIS A 24 18.81 -0.69 0.99
C HIS A 24 18.85 0.83 0.77
N PRO A 25 18.92 1.65 1.83
CA PRO A 25 19.22 3.07 1.67
C PRO A 25 20.67 3.26 1.18
N ASN A 26 20.89 4.20 0.25
CA ASN A 26 22.24 4.67 -0.12
C ASN A 26 22.97 5.30 1.09
N LEU A 27 24.29 5.52 0.98
CA LEU A 27 25.13 6.15 2.02
C LEU A 27 24.54 7.46 2.59
N ILE A 28 23.91 8.29 1.75
CA ILE A 28 23.22 9.53 2.19
C ILE A 28 21.93 9.23 2.98
N GLY A 29 21.22 8.15 2.62
CA GLY A 29 20.06 7.64 3.35
C GLY A 29 20.43 7.10 4.74
N GLN A 30 21.55 6.37 4.86
CA GLN A 30 22.08 5.94 6.15
C GLN A 30 22.40 7.13 7.07
N ILE A 31 23.03 8.18 6.55
CA ILE A 31 23.34 9.40 7.32
C ILE A 31 22.05 10.11 7.75
N SER A 32 21.02 10.17 6.89
CA SER A 32 19.73 10.79 7.24
C SER A 32 18.93 10.00 8.28
N ILE A 33 19.01 8.66 8.27
CA ILE A 33 18.37 7.80 9.29
C ILE A 33 19.09 7.96 10.64
N PHE A 34 20.43 8.11 10.60
CA PHE A 34 21.25 8.30 11.79
C PHE A 34 21.11 9.69 12.43
N TRP A 35 20.78 10.73 11.65
CA TRP A 35 20.61 12.11 12.16
C TRP A 35 19.18 12.48 12.56
N TYR A 36 18.18 11.66 12.19
CA TYR A 36 16.77 12.03 12.27
C TYR A 36 15.91 10.97 12.97
N ASP A 37 16.34 10.40 14.12
CA ASP A 37 15.52 9.58 15.06
C ASP A 37 14.37 8.76 14.40
N HIS A 38 14.65 8.05 13.30
CA HIS A 38 13.70 7.16 12.65
C HIS A 38 14.06 5.71 13.01
N ASP A 39 13.97 5.39 14.30
CA ASP A 39 14.20 4.04 14.87
C ASP A 39 13.41 2.91 14.19
N TYR A 40 12.33 3.28 13.47
CA TYR A 40 11.47 2.38 12.71
C TYR A 40 12.04 1.98 11.33
N LEU A 41 12.99 2.73 10.77
CA LEU A 41 13.63 2.47 9.47
C LEU A 41 15.12 2.10 9.59
N GLU A 42 15.59 1.97 10.82
CA GLU A 42 16.99 1.79 11.16
C GLU A 42 17.54 0.42 10.72
N THR A 43 16.69 -0.60 10.65
CA THR A 43 17.09 -1.96 10.31
C THR A 43 16.16 -2.59 9.29
N LEU A 44 16.78 -3.30 8.35
CA LEU A 44 16.17 -4.10 7.29
C LEU A 44 14.91 -4.88 7.75
N PRO A 45 14.94 -5.63 8.87
CA PRO A 45 13.81 -6.43 9.32
C PRO A 45 12.63 -5.59 9.83
N LYS A 46 12.89 -4.43 10.45
CA LYS A 46 11.85 -3.55 10.97
C LYS A 46 11.04 -2.91 9.84
N ALA A 47 11.71 -2.42 8.80
CA ALA A 47 11.06 -1.88 7.60
C ALA A 47 10.24 -2.95 6.87
N MET A 48 10.78 -4.18 6.75
CA MET A 48 10.02 -5.30 6.18
C MET A 48 8.78 -5.65 7.01
N ALA A 49 8.91 -5.67 8.34
CA ALA A 49 7.81 -5.99 9.24
C ALA A 49 6.69 -4.93 9.17
N THR A 50 7.02 -3.64 9.16
CA THR A 50 6.03 -2.56 9.07
C THR A 50 5.28 -2.59 7.75
N VAL A 51 5.98 -2.77 6.63
CA VAL A 51 5.38 -2.92 5.28
C VAL A 51 4.46 -4.14 5.25
N ALA A 52 4.95 -5.30 5.69
CA ALA A 52 4.17 -6.54 5.69
C ALA A 52 2.91 -6.46 6.56
N VAL A 53 3.02 -5.90 7.77
CA VAL A 53 1.87 -5.69 8.67
C VAL A 53 0.87 -4.72 8.05
N THR A 54 1.34 -3.62 7.47
CA THR A 54 0.45 -2.63 6.85
C THR A 54 -0.33 -3.23 5.67
N VAL A 55 0.35 -4.00 4.81
CA VAL A 55 -0.29 -4.72 3.70
C VAL A 55 -1.28 -5.76 4.22
N LEU A 56 -0.92 -6.54 5.24
CA LEU A 56 -1.82 -7.52 5.85
C LEU A 56 -3.08 -6.88 6.43
N VAL A 57 -2.93 -5.75 7.14
CA VAL A 57 -4.05 -4.99 7.69
C VAL A 57 -4.96 -4.49 6.57
N ALA A 58 -4.39 -3.93 5.49
CA ALA A 58 -5.17 -3.46 4.35
C ALA A 58 -5.94 -4.60 3.65
N VAL A 59 -5.32 -5.77 3.48
CA VAL A 59 -5.98 -6.97 2.97
C VAL A 59 -7.10 -7.43 3.91
N GLY A 60 -6.85 -7.40 5.23
CA GLY A 60 -7.85 -7.72 6.24
C GLY A 60 -9.08 -6.80 6.17
N ILE A 61 -8.86 -5.49 6.11
CA ILE A 61 -9.92 -4.49 5.95
C ILE A 61 -10.68 -4.73 4.65
N SER A 62 -9.99 -4.96 3.54
CA SER A 62 -10.62 -5.29 2.25
C SER A 62 -11.54 -6.50 2.37
N LEU A 63 -11.10 -7.55 3.07
CA LEU A 63 -11.89 -8.77 3.27
C LEU A 63 -13.12 -8.52 4.14
N ILE A 64 -12.98 -7.74 5.21
CA ILE A 64 -14.09 -7.30 6.06
C ILE A 64 -15.12 -6.51 5.26
N ILE A 65 -14.69 -5.53 4.46
CA ILE A 65 -15.60 -4.73 3.62
C ILE A 65 -16.39 -5.62 2.65
N ARG A 66 -15.74 -6.62 2.06
CA ARG A 66 -16.40 -7.54 1.11
C ARG A 66 -17.35 -8.52 1.78
N ARG A 67 -17.07 -8.93 3.02
CA ARG A 67 -17.76 -10.05 3.68
C ARG A 67 -18.80 -9.60 4.70
N ALA A 68 -18.51 -8.53 5.44
CA ALA A 68 -19.35 -8.02 6.53
C ALA A 68 -20.23 -6.84 6.09
N LEU A 69 -19.79 -6.03 5.13
CA LEU A 69 -20.56 -4.90 4.64
C LEU A 69 -21.32 -5.26 3.35
N SER A 70 -22.51 -4.69 3.18
CA SER A 70 -23.33 -4.87 1.98
C SER A 70 -23.88 -3.54 1.49
N GLY A 71 -24.30 -3.50 0.22
CA GLY A 71 -25.02 -2.35 -0.35
C GLY A 71 -24.17 -1.09 -0.60
N SER A 72 -24.75 0.08 -0.36
CA SER A 72 -24.12 1.40 -0.58
C SER A 72 -22.98 1.68 0.39
N LEU A 73 -23.06 1.20 1.64
CA LEU A 73 -22.03 1.41 2.65
C LEU A 73 -20.71 0.74 2.27
N ALA A 74 -20.74 -0.49 1.75
CA ALA A 74 -19.54 -1.18 1.28
C ALA A 74 -18.83 -0.40 0.15
N VAL A 75 -19.61 0.18 -0.77
CA VAL A 75 -19.08 0.99 -1.89
C VAL A 75 -18.46 2.28 -1.36
N LEU A 76 -19.19 3.01 -0.50
CA LEU A 76 -18.72 4.28 0.06
C LEU A 76 -17.38 4.07 0.79
N LEU A 77 -17.30 3.09 1.68
CA LEU A 77 -16.12 2.81 2.48
C LEU A 77 -14.93 2.38 1.61
N ALA A 78 -15.16 1.51 0.61
CA ALA A 78 -14.11 1.11 -0.32
C ALA A 78 -13.59 2.29 -1.16
N VAL A 79 -14.48 3.17 -1.64
CA VAL A 79 -14.11 4.35 -2.44
C VAL A 79 -13.34 5.36 -1.60
N VAL A 80 -13.81 5.65 -0.38
CA VAL A 80 -13.12 6.58 0.53
C VAL A 80 -11.70 6.09 0.83
N LEU A 81 -11.53 4.81 1.19
CA LEU A 81 -10.21 4.24 1.45
C LEU A 81 -9.31 4.26 0.22
N PHE A 82 -9.86 4.02 -0.97
CA PHE A 82 -9.12 4.12 -2.21
C PHE A 82 -8.64 5.55 -2.50
N VAL A 83 -9.51 6.55 -2.34
CA VAL A 83 -9.16 7.97 -2.52
C VAL A 83 -8.10 8.42 -1.51
N LEU A 84 -8.23 8.00 -0.25
CA LEU A 84 -7.20 8.26 0.77
C LEU A 84 -5.84 7.67 0.40
N CYS A 85 -5.81 6.47 -0.19
CA CYS A 85 -4.57 5.88 -0.68
C CYS A 85 -3.98 6.65 -1.86
N LEU A 86 -4.80 7.10 -2.82
CA LEU A 86 -4.34 7.95 -3.92
C LEU A 86 -3.77 9.29 -3.41
N TYR A 87 -4.41 9.89 -2.42
CA TYR A 87 -3.90 11.09 -1.77
C TYR A 87 -2.56 10.82 -1.07
N ALA A 88 -2.40 9.67 -0.40
CA ALA A 88 -1.14 9.28 0.21
C ALA A 88 -0.03 9.06 -0.83
N VAL A 89 -0.33 8.46 -2.00
CA VAL A 89 0.61 8.34 -3.12
C VAL A 89 1.06 9.72 -3.59
N PHE A 90 0.12 10.64 -3.79
CA PHE A 90 0.44 12.00 -4.24
C PHE A 90 1.29 12.74 -3.21
N GLN A 91 0.90 12.69 -1.92
CA GLN A 91 1.61 13.37 -0.85
C GLN A 91 3.04 12.83 -0.66
N THR A 92 3.22 11.51 -0.70
CA THR A 92 4.54 10.89 -0.63
C THR A 92 5.39 11.27 -1.83
N TYR A 93 4.83 11.21 -3.04
CA TYR A 93 5.53 11.64 -4.25
C TYR A 93 6.01 13.10 -4.15
N VAL A 94 5.15 14.03 -3.74
CA VAL A 94 5.52 15.44 -3.56
C VAL A 94 6.61 15.61 -2.50
N ARG A 95 6.49 14.92 -1.36
CA ARG A 95 7.48 14.96 -0.27
C ARG A 95 8.85 14.42 -0.65
N PHE A 96 8.94 13.43 -1.54
CA PHE A 96 10.21 12.88 -2.02
C PHE A 96 10.75 13.57 -3.28
N SER A 97 9.90 14.36 -3.94
CA SER A 97 10.28 15.22 -5.07
C SER A 97 10.69 16.64 -4.63
N THR A 98 10.47 17.02 -3.37
CA THR A 98 10.74 18.38 -2.86
C THR A 98 11.43 18.35 -1.49
N GLY A 99 12.25 19.36 -1.18
CA GLY A 99 12.88 19.54 0.14
C GLY A 99 14.10 18.64 0.42
N ALA A 100 14.43 18.44 1.70
CA ALA A 100 15.63 17.70 2.13
C ALA A 100 15.60 16.20 1.75
N ASN A 101 14.40 15.62 1.62
CA ASN A 101 14.22 14.21 1.25
C ASN A 101 14.52 13.92 -0.24
N GLN A 102 14.74 14.95 -1.06
CA GLN A 102 15.17 14.78 -2.44
C GLN A 102 16.60 14.20 -2.55
N PHE A 103 17.40 14.29 -1.50
CA PHE A 103 18.76 13.75 -1.47
C PHE A 103 18.82 12.31 -0.94
N MET A 104 17.69 11.75 -0.51
CA MET A 104 17.60 10.33 -0.15
C MET A 104 17.81 9.43 -1.37
N GLY A 105 18.39 8.25 -1.17
CA GLY A 105 18.68 7.29 -2.23
C GLY A 105 17.47 6.95 -3.09
N SER A 106 17.67 6.78 -4.39
CA SER A 106 16.60 6.48 -5.36
C SER A 106 15.80 5.23 -4.97
N GLY A 107 16.47 4.17 -4.48
CA GLY A 107 15.81 2.95 -4.00
C GLY A 107 14.84 3.20 -2.85
N PHE A 108 15.26 3.97 -1.84
CA PHE A 108 14.43 4.31 -0.69
C PHE A 108 13.22 5.17 -1.09
N LYS A 109 13.42 6.15 -1.99
CA LYS A 109 12.33 6.96 -2.53
C LYS A 109 11.30 6.10 -3.27
N THR A 110 11.77 5.15 -4.08
CA THR A 110 10.89 4.26 -4.82
C THR A 110 10.09 3.37 -3.87
N GLY A 111 10.71 2.77 -2.84
CA GLY A 111 9.99 1.98 -1.83
C GLY A 111 8.97 2.81 -1.05
N ALA A 112 9.33 4.01 -0.60
CA ALA A 112 8.41 4.87 0.14
C ALA A 112 7.15 5.29 -0.66
N VAL A 113 7.26 5.39 -2.00
CA VAL A 113 6.12 5.62 -2.90
C VAL A 113 5.42 4.32 -3.27
N LEU A 114 6.11 3.17 -3.27
CA LEU A 114 5.56 1.88 -3.66
C LEU A 114 4.52 1.38 -2.63
N LEU A 115 4.76 1.57 -1.33
CA LEU A 115 3.80 1.19 -0.27
C LEU A 115 2.39 1.79 -0.48
N PRO A 116 2.20 3.12 -0.60
CA PRO A 116 0.88 3.69 -0.82
C PRO A 116 0.29 3.27 -2.18
N VAL A 117 1.12 2.96 -3.18
CA VAL A 117 0.67 2.37 -4.46
C VAL A 117 0.11 0.96 -4.26
N ILE A 118 0.78 0.11 -3.48
CA ILE A 118 0.29 -1.24 -3.12
C ILE A 118 -1.06 -1.14 -2.41
N LEU A 119 -1.20 -0.22 -1.45
CA LEU A 119 -2.47 0.03 -0.77
C LEU A 119 -3.57 0.49 -1.73
N ALA A 120 -3.25 1.41 -2.64
CA ALA A 120 -4.18 1.84 -3.68
C ALA A 120 -4.64 0.67 -4.57
N LEU A 121 -3.75 -0.25 -4.94
CA LEU A 121 -4.13 -1.46 -5.69
C LEU A 121 -5.08 -2.36 -4.91
N ILE A 122 -4.85 -2.53 -3.60
CA ILE A 122 -5.71 -3.33 -2.71
C ILE A 122 -7.12 -2.74 -2.64
N PHE A 123 -7.23 -1.46 -2.31
CA PHE A 123 -8.54 -0.82 -2.19
C PHE A 123 -9.20 -0.59 -3.54
N GLY A 124 -8.45 -0.31 -4.61
CA GLY A 124 -8.97 -0.21 -5.97
C GLY A 124 -9.62 -1.52 -6.44
N LYS A 125 -8.97 -2.66 -6.19
CA LYS A 125 -9.59 -3.97 -6.44
C LYS A 125 -10.83 -4.19 -5.57
N THR A 126 -10.80 -3.72 -4.32
CA THR A 126 -11.96 -3.81 -3.40
C THR A 126 -13.16 -3.05 -3.92
N VAL A 127 -12.95 -1.83 -4.42
CA VAL A 127 -13.99 -1.04 -5.09
C VAL A 127 -14.56 -1.82 -6.28
N LEU A 128 -13.71 -2.33 -7.17
CA LEU A 128 -14.16 -3.11 -8.33
C LEU A 128 -14.99 -4.33 -7.94
N ASP A 129 -14.54 -5.10 -6.95
CA ASP A 129 -15.23 -6.31 -6.51
C ASP A 129 -16.57 -6.00 -5.82
N VAL A 130 -16.66 -4.91 -5.05
CA VAL A 130 -17.93 -4.46 -4.42
C VAL A 130 -18.90 -3.91 -5.48
N LEU A 131 -18.40 -3.20 -6.50
CA LEU A 131 -19.23 -2.71 -7.60
C LEU A 131 -19.75 -3.85 -8.48
N MET A 132 -18.91 -4.86 -8.76
CA MET A 132 -19.30 -6.02 -9.58
C MET A 132 -20.30 -6.94 -8.88
N THR A 133 -20.24 -7.05 -7.55
CA THR A 133 -21.19 -7.86 -6.75
C THR A 133 -22.58 -7.23 -6.65
N LYS A 134 -22.73 -5.92 -6.93
CA LYS A 134 -24.03 -5.23 -6.99
C LYS A 134 -24.88 -5.57 -8.23
N LYS A 135 -24.37 -6.30 -9.24
CA LYS A 135 -25.22 -6.69 -10.39
C LYS A 135 -26.36 -7.60 -9.89
N PRO A 136 -27.63 -7.21 -10.10
CA PRO A 136 -28.76 -7.88 -9.46
C PRO A 136 -28.89 -9.30 -9.97
N LYS A 137 -29.00 -10.23 -9.03
CA LYS A 137 -29.58 -11.55 -9.23
C LYS A 137 -31.03 -11.37 -9.68
N LYS A 138 -31.24 -11.10 -10.97
CA LYS A 138 -32.55 -11.15 -11.62
C LYS A 138 -32.93 -12.62 -11.73
N ARG A 139 -33.41 -13.21 -10.63
CA ARG A 139 -34.16 -14.48 -10.68
C ARG A 139 -35.54 -14.14 -11.25
N ARG A 140 -35.70 -14.41 -12.55
CA ARG A 140 -37.00 -14.73 -13.13
C ARG A 140 -37.49 -16.04 -12.53
#